data_AF-A0A519Z499-F1
#
_entry.id   AF-A0A519Z499-F1
#
_cell.length_a   1.000
_cell.length_b   1.000
_cell.length_c   1.000
_cell.angle_alpha   90.00
_cell.angle_beta   90.00
_cell.angle_gamma   90.00
#
_symmetry.space_group_name_H-M   'P 1'
#
loop_
_entity.id
_entity.type
_entity.pdbx_description
1 polymer ?
#
loop_
_entity_poly.entity_id
_entity_poly.type
_entity_poly.pdbx_seq_one_letter_code
_entity_poly.pdbx_strand_id
1 'polypeptide(L)' 'MKTWFITGTSAGFGRLLTEKILARGERVAATLRKPDALAD' A
#
# COMPACT_ATOMS: atom_id res chain seq x y z
N MET A 1 -4.75 15.46 7.20
CA MET A 1 -3.91 14.73 6.22
C MET A 1 -2.88 13.92 6.98
N LYS A 2 -2.90 12.59 6.88
CA LYS A 2 -1.94 11.70 7.55
C LYS A 2 -1.16 10.90 6.50
N THR A 3 0.08 10.56 6.84
CA THR A 3 0.97 9.76 6.00
C THR A 3 1.26 8.44 6.72
N TRP A 4 1.12 7.33 6.00
CA TRP A 4 1.28 5.97 6.52
C TRP A 4 2.53 5.32 5.95
N PHE A 5 3.22 4.52 6.75
CA PHE A 5 4.28 3.63 6.28
C PHE A 5 3.83 2.18 6.46
N ILE A 6 3.77 1.42 5.37
CA ILE A 6 3.25 0.05 5.36
C ILE A 6 4.26 -0.87 4.71
N THR A 7 4.66 -1.90 5.44
CA THR A 7 5.56 -2.95 4.93
C THR A 7 4.79 -4.17 4.46
N GLY A 8 5.25 -4.84 3.41
CA GLY A 8 4.65 -6.08 2.94
C GLY A 8 3.33 -5.85 2.20
N THR A 9 3.35 -4.94 1.23
CA THR A 9 2.16 -4.50 0.46
C THR A 9 1.94 -5.24 -0.85
N SER A 10 2.76 -6.26 -1.13
CA SER A 10 2.69 -7.01 -2.40
C SER A 10 1.41 -7.85 -2.56
N ALA A 11 0.70 -8.19 -1.48
CA ALA A 11 -0.53 -8.99 -1.51
C ALA A 11 -1.28 -8.93 -0.17
N GLY A 12 -2.46 -9.58 -0.13
CA GLY A 12 -3.19 -9.86 1.10
C GLY A 12 -3.58 -8.59 1.87
N PHE A 13 -3.44 -8.65 3.21
CA PHE A 13 -3.87 -7.57 4.09
C PHE A 13 -3.13 -6.25 3.85
N GLY A 14 -1.81 -6.28 3.64
CA GLY A 14 -1.02 -5.06 3.41
C GLY A 14 -1.46 -4.31 2.15
N ARG A 15 -1.80 -5.05 1.08
CA ARG A 15 -2.35 -4.49 -0.16
C ARG A 15 -3.75 -3.90 0.07
N LEU A 16 -4.68 -4.68 0.64
CA LEU A 16 -6.04 -4.23 0.96
C LEU A 16 -6.06 -2.97 1.83
N LEU A 17 -5.21 -2.92 2.86
CA LEU A 17 -5.10 -1.76 3.74
C LEU A 17 -4.57 -0.53 2.99
N THR A 18 -3.56 -0.71 2.14
CA THR A 18 -2.99 0.36 1.31
C THR A 18 -4.06 0.94 0.39
N GLU A 19 -4.79 0.09 -0.34
CA GLU A 19 -5.89 0.51 -1.23
C GLU A 19 -6.98 1.30 -0.47
N LYS A 20 -7.37 0.84 0.73
CA LYS A 20 -8.38 1.53 1.55
C LYS A 20 -7.91 2.88 2.06
N ILE A 21 -6.64 3.03 2.44
CA ILE A 21 -6.09 4.31 2.92
C ILE A 21 -5.97 5.30 1.75
N LEU A 22 -5.49 4.84 0.59
CA LEU A 22 -5.42 5.67 -0.61
C LEU A 22 -6.81 6.14 -1.05
N ALA A 23 -7.82 5.27 -1.01
CA ALA A 23 -9.21 5.62 -1.33
C ALA A 23 -9.82 6.68 -0.40
N ARG A 24 -9.27 6.87 0.81
CA ARG A 24 -9.67 7.93 1.74
C ARG A 24 -9.01 9.28 1.46
N GLY A 25 -8.13 9.36 0.46
CA GLY A 25 -7.35 10.55 0.14
C GLY A 25 -6.15 10.77 1.06
N GLU A 26 -5.71 9.73 1.77
CA GLU A 26 -4.51 9.77 2.61
C GLU A 26 -3.26 9.31 1.83
N ARG A 27 -2.08 9.58 2.39
CA ARG A 27 -0.79 9.27 1.74
C ARG A 27 -0.20 7.99 2.30
N VAL A 28 0.38 7.14 1.44
CA VAL A 28 1.03 5.88 1.84
C VAL A 28 2.43 5.78 1.23
N ALA A 29 3.42 5.46 2.06
CA ALA A 29 4.71 4.90 1.66
C ALA A 29 4.65 3.38 1.87
N ALA A 30 4.60 2.63 0.77
CA ALA A 30 4.42 1.19 0.75
C ALA A 30 5.72 0.48 0.37
N THR A 31 6.03 -0.66 1.00
CA THR A 31 7.18 -1.50 0.62
C THR A 31 6.76 -2.88 0.13
N LEU A 32 7.49 -3.38 -0.86
CA LEU A 32 7.30 -4.68 -1.50
C LEU A 32 8.66 -5.22 -1.99
N ARG A 33 8.79 -6.55 -2.05
CA ARG A 33 10.06 -7.20 -2.44
C ARG A 33 10.25 -7.29 -3.95
N LYS A 34 9.15 -7.30 -4.71
CA LYS A 34 9.13 -7.44 -6.17
C LYS A 34 8.32 -6.29 -6.74
N PRO A 35 8.92 -5.32 -7.45
CA PRO A 35 8.21 -4.16 -8.00
C PRO A 35 6.98 -4.54 -8.83
N ASP A 36 7.07 -5.63 -9.60
CA ASP A 36 6.01 -6.10 -10.49
C ASP A 36 4.75 -6.60 -9.76
N ALA A 37 4.77 -6.71 -8.43
CA ALA A 37 3.60 -7.15 -7.66
C ALA A 37 2.44 -6.12 -7.63
N LEU A 38 2.67 -4.92 -8.17
CA LEU A 38 1.67 -3.86 -8.35
C LEU A 38 1.55 -3.43 -9.83
N ALA A 39 1.99 -4.27 -10.77
CA ALA A 39 1.94 -3.98 -12.20
C ALA A 39 0.58 -4.30 -12.85
N ASP A 40 -0.43 -4.57 -12.03
CA ASP A 40 -1.83 -4.76 -12.41
C ASP A 40 -2.51 -3.52 -13.01
#